data_AF-A0A8R2H9L2-F1
#
_entry.id   AF-A0A8R2H9L2-F1
#
_cell.length_a   1.000
_cell.length_b   1.000
_cell.length_c   1.000
_cell.angle_alpha   90.00
_cell.angle_beta   90.00
_cell.angle_gamma   90.00
#
_symmetry.space_group_name_H-M   'P 1'
#
loop_
_entity.id
_entity.type
_entity.pdbx_description
1 polymer ?
#
loop_
_entity_poly.entity_id
_entity_poly.type
_entity_poly.pdbx_seq_one_letter_code
_entity_poly.pdbx_strand_id
1 'polypeptide(L)'
;MREVRLNLNESAKLVIERGKIIELLELTIIFLGGVHPRGISLRVPGAIHHARWMAKAIYCFKIFLFRSQFRLTQREEMSIASVCVFIIRLYIKAWFVAPMASRAPYQDLNFLKDLIRYQSIDKSISEVTIKKMCGHLWYLSPEAAALSFFDPHVPVDTKRKMIAALNMDTEEDNINRYVLNPKESIGILNKGLEDFICVSSMQFFKRFKINTDFLTTDPSKWNDDEHFKKSTAIVTNINVVNDIAERGVKLIEEYNTKITNDETQKQYLLQVVCDYRNKYPDSKKSTILQKMF
;
A
#
# COMPACT_ATOMS: atom_id res chain seq x y z
N MET A 1 13.19 32.45 0.07
CA MET A 1 11.70 32.33 0.09
C MET A 1 11.15 31.05 -0.56
N ARG A 2 11.71 30.52 -1.66
CA ARG A 2 11.25 29.25 -2.27
C ARG A 2 11.59 28.00 -1.43
N GLU A 3 12.77 27.93 -0.81
CA GLU A 3 13.13 26.82 0.11
C GLU A 3 12.26 26.77 1.37
N VAL A 4 11.94 27.93 1.95
CA VAL A 4 11.09 28.01 3.15
C VAL A 4 9.66 27.53 2.86
N ARG A 5 9.10 27.82 1.67
CA ARG A 5 7.78 27.32 1.25
C ARG A 5 7.76 25.82 0.98
N LEU A 6 8.84 25.25 0.44
CA LEU A 6 8.96 23.80 0.22
C LEU A 6 8.95 23.04 1.55
N ASN A 7 9.75 23.49 2.53
CA ASN A 7 9.80 22.89 3.87
C ASN A 7 8.48 23.00 4.64
N LEU A 8 7.75 24.11 4.51
CA LEU A 8 6.44 24.29 5.14
C LEU A 8 5.39 23.36 4.55
N ASN A 9 5.37 23.17 3.22
CA ASN A 9 4.41 22.28 2.57
C ASN A 9 4.66 20.80 2.90
N GLU A 10 5.92 20.39 3.00
CA GLU A 10 6.29 19.02 3.37
C GLU A 10 5.99 18.72 4.85
N SER A 11 6.27 19.68 5.73
CA SER A 11 5.89 19.63 7.14
C SER A 11 4.37 19.58 7.32
N ALA A 12 3.62 20.42 6.61
CA ALA A 12 2.16 20.43 6.64
C ALA A 12 1.57 19.12 6.10
N LYS A 13 2.16 18.54 5.04
CA LYS A 13 1.72 17.26 4.47
C LYS A 13 1.94 16.11 5.46
N LEU A 14 3.12 16.04 6.10
CA LEU A 14 3.41 15.07 7.15
C LEU A 14 2.44 15.22 8.34
N VAL A 15 2.10 16.44 8.72
CA VAL A 15 1.12 16.72 9.77
C VAL A 15 -0.30 16.29 9.35
N ILE A 16 -0.69 16.49 8.09
CA ILE A 16 -1.99 16.07 7.55
C ILE A 16 -2.09 14.55 7.45
N GLU A 17 -1.06 13.87 6.96
CA GLU A 17 -1.02 12.40 6.89
C GLU A 17 -1.04 11.77 8.28
N ARG A 18 -0.23 12.30 9.21
CA ARG A 18 -0.29 11.89 10.63
C ARG A 18 -1.66 12.17 11.24
N GLY A 19 -2.28 13.31 10.93
CA GLY A 19 -3.62 13.66 11.39
C GLY A 19 -4.71 12.71 10.90
N LYS A 20 -4.65 12.27 9.63
CA LYS A 20 -5.61 11.31 9.06
C LYS A 20 -5.43 9.89 9.60
N ILE A 21 -4.18 9.47 9.84
CA ILE A 21 -3.88 8.18 10.49
C ILE A 21 -4.46 8.16 11.90
N ILE A 22 -4.23 9.25 12.65
CA ILE A 22 -4.80 9.43 13.99
C ILE A 22 -6.33 9.35 13.96
N GLU A 23 -6.97 10.06 13.04
CA GLU A 23 -8.43 10.07 12.93
C GLU A 23 -9.01 8.68 12.64
N LEU A 24 -8.39 7.91 11.73
CA LEU A 24 -8.83 6.55 11.44
C LEU A 24 -8.73 5.64 12.68
N LEU A 25 -7.65 5.76 13.47
CA LEU A 25 -7.45 4.99 14.69
C LEU A 25 -8.46 5.39 15.79
N GLU A 26 -8.70 6.69 15.96
CA GLU A 26 -9.70 7.21 16.90
C GLU A 26 -11.11 6.70 16.56
N LEU A 27 -11.50 6.78 15.29
CA LEU A 27 -12.79 6.26 14.80
C LEU A 27 -12.93 4.74 15.02
N THR A 28 -11.82 4.01 14.89
CA THR A 28 -11.80 2.56 15.14
C THR A 28 -12.03 2.25 16.61
N ILE A 29 -11.39 2.98 17.52
CA ILE A 29 -11.58 2.83 18.97
C ILE A 29 -13.03 3.16 19.34
N ILE A 30 -13.57 4.25 18.82
CA ILE A 30 -14.97 4.66 19.06
C ILE A 30 -15.95 3.60 18.54
N PHE A 31 -15.72 3.07 17.34
CA PHE A 31 -16.56 2.00 16.77
C PHE A 31 -16.57 0.75 17.65
N LEU A 32 -15.45 0.41 18.29
CA LEU A 32 -15.34 -0.71 19.22
C LEU A 32 -15.91 -0.42 20.63
N GLY A 33 -16.51 0.76 20.84
CA GLY A 33 -17.07 1.17 22.13
C GLY A 33 -16.05 1.72 23.13
N GLY A 34 -14.80 1.92 22.70
CA GLY A 34 -13.75 2.52 23.51
C GLY A 34 -13.76 4.05 23.47
N VAL A 35 -13.04 4.66 24.41
CA VAL A 35 -12.79 6.11 24.44
C VAL A 35 -11.27 6.33 24.37
N HIS A 36 -10.83 7.14 23.41
CA HIS A 36 -9.41 7.49 23.27
C HIS A 36 -8.97 8.39 24.44
N PRO A 37 -7.71 8.32 24.93
CA PRO A 37 -7.23 9.16 26.05
C PRO A 37 -7.36 10.68 25.84
N ARG A 38 -7.45 11.13 24.58
CA ARG A 38 -7.69 12.54 24.21
C ARG A 38 -9.18 12.93 24.18
N GLY A 39 -10.07 12.03 24.59
CA GLY A 39 -11.51 12.18 24.44
C GLY A 39 -12.00 11.90 23.02
N ILE A 40 -13.26 12.26 22.76
CA ILE A 40 -13.92 12.09 21.46
C ILE A 40 -13.92 13.45 20.75
N SER A 41 -13.12 13.60 19.70
CA SER A 41 -13.10 14.78 18.84
C SER A 41 -13.25 14.35 17.38
N LEU A 42 -14.40 14.63 16.78
CA LEU A 42 -14.71 14.24 15.41
C LEU A 42 -14.50 15.43 14.46
N ARG A 43 -13.67 15.24 13.43
CA ARG A 43 -13.42 16.25 12.40
C ARG A 43 -14.47 16.18 11.31
N VAL A 44 -14.67 17.28 10.59
CA VAL A 44 -15.46 17.26 9.34
C VAL A 44 -14.76 16.36 8.32
N PRO A 45 -15.48 15.49 7.59
CA PRO A 45 -14.88 14.68 6.54
C PRO A 45 -14.17 15.55 5.48
N GLY A 46 -12.92 15.21 5.15
CA GLY A 46 -12.16 15.87 4.08
C GLY A 46 -12.51 15.32 2.69
N ALA A 47 -12.00 15.96 1.64
CA ALA A 47 -12.27 15.54 0.25
C ALA A 47 -11.91 14.06 -0.03
N ILE A 48 -12.81 13.35 -0.71
CA ILE A 48 -12.60 11.99 -1.18
C ILE A 48 -11.94 12.02 -2.56
N HIS A 49 -10.83 11.29 -2.70
CA HIS A 49 -10.25 10.99 -4.02
C HIS A 49 -10.24 9.47 -4.23
N HIS A 50 -10.47 9.03 -5.48
CA HIS A 50 -10.44 7.60 -5.82
C HIS A 50 -9.10 6.92 -5.49
N ALA A 51 -8.00 7.68 -5.46
CA ALA A 51 -6.67 7.20 -5.11
C ALA A 51 -6.45 6.94 -3.60
N ARG A 52 -7.29 7.48 -2.72
CA ARG A 52 -7.09 7.43 -1.26
C ARG A 52 -8.16 6.57 -0.58
N TRP A 53 -7.96 5.25 -0.56
CA TRP A 53 -8.90 4.31 0.09
C TRP A 53 -9.12 4.60 1.58
N MET A 54 -8.09 5.08 2.31
CA MET A 54 -8.19 5.51 3.70
C MET A 54 -9.31 6.54 3.94
N ALA A 55 -9.51 7.49 3.01
CA ALA A 55 -10.59 8.46 3.15
C ALA A 55 -11.96 7.76 3.14
N LYS A 56 -12.15 6.78 2.26
CA LYS A 56 -13.39 5.99 2.22
C LYS A 56 -13.61 5.22 3.51
N ALA A 57 -12.56 4.67 4.11
CA ALA A 57 -12.65 4.01 5.42
C ALA A 57 -13.13 4.96 6.53
N ILE A 58 -12.58 6.18 6.59
CA ILE A 58 -13.04 7.24 7.52
C ILE A 58 -14.53 7.57 7.29
N TYR A 59 -14.96 7.70 6.04
CA TYR A 59 -16.36 7.95 5.71
C TYR A 59 -17.27 6.81 6.13
N CYS A 60 -16.89 5.54 5.90
CA CYS A 60 -17.66 4.38 6.34
C CYS A 60 -17.90 4.41 7.86
N PHE A 61 -16.85 4.68 8.65
CA PHE A 61 -17.00 4.81 10.10
C PHE A 61 -17.93 5.94 10.48
N LYS A 62 -17.78 7.12 9.89
CA LYS A 62 -18.64 8.27 10.23
C LYS A 62 -20.10 8.03 9.85
N ILE A 63 -20.36 7.48 8.67
CA ILE A 63 -21.73 7.11 8.25
C ILE A 63 -22.33 6.12 9.25
N PHE A 64 -21.56 5.12 9.68
CA PHE A 64 -22.05 4.15 10.67
C PHE A 64 -22.31 4.77 12.05
N LEU A 65 -21.37 5.59 12.56
CA LEU A 65 -21.47 6.22 13.87
C LEU A 65 -22.65 7.21 13.94
N PHE A 66 -22.88 7.95 12.85
CA PHE A 66 -23.96 8.93 12.75
C PHE A 66 -25.17 8.42 11.97
N ARG A 67 -25.33 7.11 11.81
CA ARG A 67 -26.36 6.50 10.94
C ARG A 67 -27.79 6.97 11.22
N SER A 68 -28.09 7.35 12.46
CA SER A 68 -29.40 7.92 12.85
C SER A 68 -29.71 9.28 12.20
N GLN A 69 -28.69 9.99 11.71
CA GLN A 69 -28.83 11.26 11.01
C GLN A 69 -29.04 11.08 9.50
N PHE A 70 -28.88 9.85 8.98
CA PHE A 70 -29.03 9.53 7.57
C PHE A 70 -30.31 8.72 7.33
N ARG A 71 -30.92 8.90 6.15
CA ARG A 71 -32.03 8.05 5.70
C ARG A 71 -31.47 6.83 4.99
N LEU A 72 -30.88 5.91 5.75
CA LEU A 72 -30.35 4.65 5.22
C LEU A 72 -31.45 3.59 5.19
N THR A 73 -31.47 2.81 4.12
CA THR A 73 -32.18 1.53 4.11
C THR A 73 -31.46 0.53 5.03
N GLN A 74 -32.20 -0.46 5.54
CA GLN A 74 -31.61 -1.54 6.35
C GLN A 74 -30.44 -2.24 5.62
N ARG A 75 -30.54 -2.40 4.30
CA ARG A 75 -29.49 -2.98 3.47
C ARG A 75 -28.23 -2.11 3.48
N GLU A 76 -28.37 -0.80 3.36
CA GLU A 76 -27.23 0.13 3.37
C GLU A 76 -26.57 0.17 4.76
N GLU A 77 -27.35 0.19 5.84
CA GLU A 77 -26.83 0.15 7.21
C GLU A 77 -26.01 -1.12 7.45
N MET A 78 -26.56 -2.29 7.09
CA MET A 78 -25.84 -3.57 7.19
C MET A 78 -24.59 -3.59 6.32
N SER A 79 -24.66 -3.06 5.09
CA SER A 79 -23.52 -3.03 4.18
C SER A 79 -22.39 -2.16 4.71
N ILE A 80 -22.71 -0.98 5.25
CA ILE A 80 -21.74 -0.10 5.90
C ILE A 80 -21.15 -0.75 7.15
N ALA A 81 -21.96 -1.47 7.94
CA ALA A 81 -21.48 -2.23 9.09
C ALA A 81 -20.44 -3.29 8.67
N SER A 82 -20.74 -4.10 7.64
CA SER A 82 -19.83 -5.11 7.11
C SER A 82 -18.50 -4.50 6.64
N VAL A 83 -18.54 -3.36 5.96
CA VAL A 83 -17.32 -2.64 5.55
C VAL A 83 -16.52 -2.14 6.76
N CYS A 84 -17.18 -1.60 7.79
CA CYS A 84 -16.50 -1.19 9.02
C CYS A 84 -15.82 -2.39 9.72
N VAL A 85 -16.49 -3.54 9.81
CA VAL A 85 -15.91 -4.77 10.37
C VAL A 85 -14.70 -5.24 9.57
N PHE A 86 -14.79 -5.22 8.23
CA PHE A 86 -13.65 -5.53 7.36
C PHE A 86 -12.47 -4.58 7.60
N ILE A 87 -12.76 -3.27 7.72
CA ILE A 87 -11.73 -2.26 7.95
C ILE A 87 -10.95 -2.56 9.23
N ILE A 88 -11.67 -2.87 10.31
CA ILE A 88 -11.08 -3.17 11.63
C ILE A 88 -10.30 -4.47 11.61
N ARG A 89 -10.90 -5.55 11.09
CA ARG A 89 -10.31 -6.88 11.17
C ARG A 89 -9.08 -7.04 10.28
N LEU A 90 -9.04 -6.37 9.13
CA LEU A 90 -8.03 -6.61 8.11
C LEU A 90 -7.29 -5.33 7.68
N TYR A 91 -8.02 -4.33 7.20
CA TYR A 91 -7.42 -3.20 6.48
C TYR A 91 -6.49 -2.35 7.37
N ILE A 92 -6.90 -2.02 8.60
CA ILE A 92 -6.13 -1.10 9.46
C ILE A 92 -4.76 -1.66 9.77
N LYS A 93 -4.66 -2.96 10.09
CA LYS A 93 -3.38 -3.61 10.37
C LYS A 93 -2.45 -3.52 9.16
N ALA A 94 -2.96 -3.84 7.97
CA ALA A 94 -2.17 -3.78 6.73
C ALA A 94 -1.75 -2.34 6.39
N TRP A 95 -2.67 -1.39 6.54
CA TRP A 95 -2.43 0.03 6.25
C TRP A 95 -1.39 0.65 7.19
N PHE A 96 -1.46 0.35 8.50
CA PHE A 96 -0.54 0.91 9.49
C PHE A 96 0.92 0.51 9.23
N VAL A 97 1.12 -0.68 8.65
CA VAL A 97 2.44 -1.24 8.36
C VAL A 97 2.90 -0.94 6.92
N ALA A 98 1.99 -0.48 6.05
CA ALA A 98 2.28 -0.20 4.63
C ALA A 98 3.50 0.71 4.36
N PRO A 99 3.85 1.69 5.22
CA PRO A 99 5.06 2.51 5.02
C PRO A 99 6.39 1.76 5.25
N MET A 100 6.37 0.52 5.77
CA MET A 100 7.57 -0.23 6.14
C MET A 100 7.99 -1.16 5.00
N ALA A 101 9.00 -0.76 4.24
CA ALA A 101 9.47 -1.51 3.06
C ALA A 101 9.83 -2.96 3.35
N SER A 102 10.61 -3.20 4.41
CA SER A 102 11.04 -4.55 4.80
C SER A 102 9.86 -5.50 5.06
N ARG A 103 8.74 -4.97 5.55
CA ARG A 103 7.54 -5.75 5.91
C ARG A 103 6.60 -6.00 4.74
N ALA A 104 6.75 -5.28 3.63
CA ALA A 104 5.77 -5.30 2.54
C ALA A 104 5.52 -6.71 1.97
N PRO A 105 6.53 -7.55 1.66
CA PRO A 105 6.27 -8.89 1.12
C PRO A 105 5.52 -9.79 2.11
N TYR A 106 5.95 -9.80 3.37
CA TYR A 106 5.34 -10.63 4.40
C TYR A 106 3.92 -10.18 4.72
N GLN A 107 3.69 -8.86 4.73
CA GLN A 107 2.38 -8.28 4.92
C GLN A 107 1.43 -8.61 3.76
N ASP A 108 1.87 -8.50 2.51
CA ASP A 108 1.06 -8.84 1.33
C ASP A 108 0.64 -10.31 1.34
N LEU A 109 1.58 -11.22 1.62
CA LEU A 109 1.32 -12.65 1.73
C LEU A 109 0.31 -12.94 2.85
N ASN A 110 0.54 -12.42 4.06
CA ASN A 110 -0.36 -12.67 5.17
C ASN A 110 -1.73 -12.03 4.96
N PHE A 111 -1.80 -10.84 4.37
CA PHE A 111 -3.06 -10.17 4.08
C PHE A 111 -3.92 -10.99 3.10
N LEU A 112 -3.31 -11.59 2.06
CA LEU A 112 -4.01 -12.53 1.19
C LEU A 112 -4.52 -13.76 1.95
N LYS A 113 -3.70 -14.36 2.81
CA LYS A 113 -4.12 -15.50 3.64
C LYS A 113 -5.28 -15.14 4.57
N ASP A 114 -5.22 -13.98 5.20
CA ASP A 114 -6.26 -13.49 6.11
C ASP A 114 -7.55 -13.16 5.35
N LEU A 115 -7.46 -12.61 4.13
CA LEU A 115 -8.63 -12.45 3.25
C LEU A 115 -9.29 -13.79 2.94
N ILE A 116 -8.52 -14.79 2.52
CA ILE A 116 -9.07 -16.13 2.23
C ILE A 116 -9.81 -16.70 3.44
N ARG A 117 -9.24 -16.58 4.65
CA ARG A 117 -9.89 -17.01 5.89
C ARG A 117 -11.15 -16.17 6.20
N TYR A 118 -11.13 -14.88 5.88
CA TYR A 118 -12.24 -13.96 6.09
C TYR A 118 -13.48 -14.27 5.23
N GLN A 119 -13.37 -15.10 4.20
CA GLN A 119 -14.53 -15.61 3.45
C GLN A 119 -15.57 -16.30 4.35
N SER A 120 -15.14 -16.88 5.48
CA SER A 120 -16.04 -17.47 6.48
C SER A 120 -16.91 -16.45 7.21
N ILE A 121 -16.52 -15.17 7.20
CA ILE A 121 -17.23 -14.06 7.85
C ILE A 121 -18.01 -13.26 6.83
N ASP A 122 -17.34 -12.81 5.76
CA ASP A 122 -17.97 -12.08 4.65
C ASP A 122 -17.30 -12.46 3.33
N LYS A 123 -17.92 -13.44 2.66
CA LYS A 123 -17.47 -13.96 1.38
C LYS A 123 -17.43 -12.87 0.29
N SER A 124 -18.42 -12.00 0.25
CA SER A 124 -18.56 -11.00 -0.82
C SER A 124 -17.42 -9.97 -0.75
N ILE A 125 -17.18 -9.39 0.42
CA ILE A 125 -16.09 -8.42 0.61
C ILE A 125 -14.74 -9.09 0.37
N SER A 126 -14.57 -10.31 0.87
CA SER A 126 -13.33 -11.06 0.67
C SER A 126 -13.04 -11.29 -0.82
N GLU A 127 -14.00 -11.80 -1.60
CA GLU A 127 -13.80 -12.12 -3.02
C GLU A 127 -13.45 -10.87 -3.85
N VAL A 128 -14.16 -9.76 -3.62
CA VAL A 128 -13.88 -8.49 -4.29
C VAL A 128 -12.48 -7.97 -3.92
N THR A 129 -12.11 -8.10 -2.65
CA THR A 129 -10.80 -7.64 -2.17
C THR A 129 -9.66 -8.52 -2.70
N ILE A 130 -9.82 -9.85 -2.70
CA ILE A 130 -8.84 -10.79 -3.27
C ILE A 130 -8.63 -10.47 -4.75
N LYS A 131 -9.73 -10.33 -5.53
CA LYS A 131 -9.65 -9.96 -6.94
C LYS A 131 -8.84 -8.68 -7.15
N LYS A 132 -9.04 -7.68 -6.28
CA LYS A 132 -8.27 -6.44 -6.33
C LYS A 132 -6.80 -6.69 -5.97
N MET A 133 -6.51 -7.39 -4.88
CA MET A 133 -5.16 -7.67 -4.39
C MET A 133 -4.32 -8.49 -5.37
N CYS A 134 -4.91 -9.43 -6.13
CA CYS A 134 -4.21 -10.14 -7.21
C CYS A 134 -3.59 -9.20 -8.25
N GLY A 135 -4.15 -7.98 -8.41
CA GLY A 135 -3.56 -6.94 -9.26
C GLY A 135 -2.37 -6.21 -8.64
N HIS A 136 -2.11 -6.39 -7.34
CA HIS A 136 -1.20 -5.57 -6.52
C HIS A 136 0.00 -6.32 -5.90
N LEU A 137 0.33 -7.53 -6.36
CA LEU A 137 1.36 -8.40 -5.76
C LEU A 137 2.81 -8.12 -6.23
N TRP A 138 3.20 -6.84 -6.32
CA TRP A 138 4.55 -6.45 -6.74
C TRP A 138 5.63 -6.84 -5.71
N TYR A 139 5.30 -6.77 -4.41
CA TYR A 139 6.25 -7.14 -3.35
C TYR A 139 6.49 -8.64 -3.25
N LEU A 140 5.70 -9.47 -3.94
CA LEU A 140 5.91 -10.91 -4.07
C LEU A 140 6.72 -11.29 -5.32
N SER A 141 7.28 -10.32 -6.05
CA SER A 141 8.31 -10.59 -7.06
C SER A 141 9.62 -11.02 -6.40
N PRO A 142 10.47 -11.82 -7.05
CA PRO A 142 11.72 -12.30 -6.45
C PRO A 142 12.61 -11.20 -5.88
N GLU A 143 12.82 -10.10 -6.62
CA GLU A 143 13.66 -9.00 -6.16
C GLU A 143 13.02 -8.26 -4.97
N ALA A 144 11.72 -7.99 -5.01
CA ALA A 144 11.06 -7.26 -3.92
C ALA A 144 10.84 -8.13 -2.68
N ALA A 145 10.65 -9.44 -2.84
CA ALA A 145 10.48 -10.39 -1.75
C ALA A 145 11.72 -10.43 -0.84
N ALA A 146 12.91 -10.14 -1.38
CA ALA A 146 14.15 -10.03 -0.61
C ALA A 146 14.11 -8.95 0.49
N LEU A 147 13.20 -7.97 0.41
CA LEU A 147 12.96 -7.00 1.50
C LEU A 147 12.66 -7.71 2.85
N SER A 148 12.03 -8.87 2.79
CA SER A 148 11.62 -9.64 3.98
C SER A 148 12.79 -10.26 4.76
N PHE A 149 14.00 -10.35 4.18
CA PHE A 149 15.20 -10.71 4.96
C PHE A 149 15.45 -9.74 6.13
N PHE A 150 15.06 -8.48 5.95
CA PHE A 150 15.23 -7.39 6.92
C PHE A 150 13.98 -7.13 7.78
N ASP A 151 12.93 -7.95 7.65
CA ASP A 151 11.78 -7.87 8.56
C ASP A 151 12.09 -8.63 9.87
N PRO A 152 12.01 -7.97 11.03
CA PRO A 152 12.17 -8.66 12.32
C PRO A 152 11.02 -9.61 12.68
N HIS A 153 9.86 -9.54 12.00
CA HIS A 153 8.70 -10.39 12.27
C HIS A 153 8.74 -11.70 11.49
N VAL A 154 9.64 -11.82 10.51
CA VAL A 154 9.83 -13.07 9.77
C VAL A 154 10.61 -14.04 10.66
N PRO A 155 10.06 -15.23 10.97
CA PRO A 155 10.73 -16.20 11.82
C PRO A 155 12.10 -16.62 11.28
N VAL A 156 13.04 -16.89 12.17
CA VAL A 156 14.40 -17.33 11.82
C VAL A 156 14.37 -18.57 10.92
N ASP A 157 13.49 -19.53 11.19
CA ASP A 157 13.33 -20.72 10.35
C ASP A 157 12.86 -20.40 8.93
N THR A 158 11.97 -19.43 8.77
CA THR A 158 11.56 -18.93 7.46
C THR A 158 12.74 -18.28 6.73
N LYS A 159 13.56 -17.47 7.43
CA LYS A 159 14.77 -16.88 6.83
C LYS A 159 15.77 -17.94 6.38
N ARG A 160 15.95 -19.03 7.14
CA ARG A 160 16.79 -20.17 6.73
C ARG A 160 16.29 -20.80 5.43
N LYS A 161 14.98 -21.03 5.30
CA LYS A 161 14.38 -21.56 4.07
C LYS A 161 14.53 -20.61 2.89
N MET A 162 14.38 -19.31 3.12
CA MET A 162 14.61 -18.29 2.08
C MET A 162 16.07 -18.31 1.58
N ILE A 163 17.06 -18.50 2.47
CA ILE A 163 18.47 -18.65 2.06
C ILE A 163 18.67 -19.93 1.24
N ALA A 164 18.04 -21.04 1.64
CA ALA A 164 18.10 -22.27 0.87
C ALA A 164 17.53 -22.05 -0.55
N ALA A 165 16.43 -21.31 -0.67
CA ALA A 165 15.81 -20.96 -1.95
C ALA A 165 16.68 -20.02 -2.82
N LEU A 166 17.51 -19.15 -2.23
CA LEU A 166 18.44 -18.30 -3.00
C LEU A 166 19.44 -19.09 -3.83
N ASN A 167 19.75 -20.32 -3.44
CA ASN A 167 20.73 -21.19 -4.10
C ASN A 167 20.10 -22.22 -5.03
N MET A 168 18.77 -22.22 -5.17
CA MET A 168 18.07 -23.11 -6.09
C MET A 168 17.87 -22.40 -7.42
N ASP A 169 18.50 -22.91 -8.48
CA ASP A 169 18.24 -22.44 -9.84
C ASP A 169 16.79 -22.72 -10.21
N THR A 170 16.04 -21.64 -10.45
CA THR A 170 14.68 -21.69 -10.98
C THR A 170 14.62 -20.91 -12.28
N GLU A 171 13.99 -21.47 -13.31
CA GLU A 171 13.89 -20.88 -14.65
C GLU A 171 13.06 -19.58 -14.72
N GLU A 172 12.40 -19.17 -13.63
CA GLU A 172 11.60 -17.94 -13.54
C GLU A 172 12.48 -16.71 -13.27
N ASP A 173 13.44 -16.46 -14.17
CA ASP A 173 14.24 -15.25 -14.13
C ASP A 173 13.39 -14.07 -14.63
N ASN A 174 13.22 -13.08 -13.75
CA ASN A 174 12.82 -11.70 -14.11
C ASN A 174 11.29 -11.42 -14.19
N ILE A 175 10.53 -11.90 -13.21
CA ILE A 175 9.11 -11.53 -13.05
C ILE A 175 8.98 -10.26 -12.18
N ASN A 176 8.54 -9.15 -12.78
CA ASN A 176 8.33 -7.87 -12.06
C ASN A 176 7.14 -7.88 -11.07
N ARG A 177 6.26 -8.87 -11.14
CA ARG A 177 5.07 -9.00 -10.28
C ARG A 177 4.59 -10.44 -10.25
N TYR A 178 4.34 -10.98 -9.06
CA TYR A 178 3.72 -12.29 -8.92
C TYR A 178 2.30 -12.29 -9.52
N VAL A 179 2.01 -13.26 -10.40
CA VAL A 179 0.71 -13.38 -11.06
C VAL A 179 -0.09 -14.47 -10.37
N LEU A 180 -1.22 -14.07 -9.77
CA LEU A 180 -2.15 -14.97 -9.12
C LEU A 180 -3.52 -14.85 -9.78
N ASN A 181 -4.07 -15.97 -10.25
CA ASN A 181 -5.46 -16.03 -10.67
C ASN A 181 -6.36 -15.98 -9.42
N PRO A 182 -7.33 -15.04 -9.31
CA PRO A 182 -8.21 -14.96 -8.15
C PRO A 182 -8.93 -16.28 -7.82
N LYS A 183 -9.23 -17.10 -8.83
CA LYS A 183 -9.88 -18.42 -8.66
C LYS A 183 -8.99 -19.46 -7.98
N GLU A 184 -7.67 -19.30 -8.07
CA GLU A 184 -6.66 -20.22 -7.53
C GLU A 184 -6.03 -19.65 -6.24
N SER A 185 -6.58 -18.56 -5.72
CA SER A 185 -6.06 -17.86 -4.54
C SER A 185 -5.91 -18.77 -3.32
N ILE A 186 -6.71 -19.83 -3.20
CA ILE A 186 -6.63 -20.80 -2.10
C ILE A 186 -5.24 -21.43 -1.95
N GLY A 187 -4.50 -21.61 -3.04
CA GLY A 187 -3.14 -22.18 -3.03
C GLY A 187 -2.14 -21.34 -2.23
N ILE A 188 -2.40 -20.04 -2.06
CA ILE A 188 -1.57 -19.13 -1.25
C ILE A 188 -1.50 -19.54 0.21
N LEU A 189 -2.51 -20.24 0.75
CA LEU A 189 -2.49 -20.68 2.14
C LEU A 189 -1.28 -21.59 2.45
N ASN A 190 -0.84 -22.36 1.47
CA ASN A 190 0.27 -23.30 1.60
C ASN A 190 1.63 -22.66 1.30
N LYS A 191 1.66 -21.44 0.76
CA LYS A 191 2.92 -20.78 0.38
C LYS A 191 3.58 -20.07 1.57
N GLY A 192 4.89 -20.18 1.69
CA GLY A 192 5.75 -19.38 2.54
C GLY A 192 6.41 -18.22 1.79
N LEU A 193 7.28 -17.47 2.47
CA LEU A 193 8.09 -16.43 1.81
C LEU A 193 9.16 -17.05 0.91
N GLU A 194 9.64 -18.23 1.28
CA GLU A 194 10.61 -19.02 0.54
C GLU A 194 10.15 -19.32 -0.90
N ASP A 195 8.84 -19.47 -1.14
CA ASP A 195 8.27 -19.72 -2.48
C ASP A 195 8.32 -18.50 -3.41
N PHE A 196 8.74 -17.34 -2.91
CA PHE A 196 8.90 -16.11 -3.66
C PHE A 196 10.37 -15.67 -3.72
N ILE A 197 11.30 -16.51 -3.25
CA ILE A 197 12.74 -16.25 -3.29
C ILE A 197 13.39 -17.20 -4.29
N CYS A 198 14.29 -16.67 -5.12
CA CYS A 198 15.12 -17.47 -6.02
C CYS A 198 16.45 -16.75 -6.29
N VAL A 199 17.27 -17.28 -7.19
CA VAL A 199 18.56 -16.67 -7.56
C VAL A 199 18.39 -15.20 -8.00
N SER A 200 17.31 -14.85 -8.69
CA SER A 200 17.05 -13.47 -9.11
C SER A 200 16.77 -12.51 -7.94
N SER A 201 16.40 -13.00 -6.76
CA SER A 201 16.34 -12.20 -5.52
C SER A 201 17.70 -11.59 -5.17
N MET A 202 18.82 -12.16 -5.63
CA MET A 202 20.15 -11.58 -5.45
C MET A 202 20.32 -10.20 -6.12
N GLN A 203 19.48 -9.88 -7.11
CA GLN A 203 19.50 -8.56 -7.77
C GLN A 203 19.18 -7.43 -6.79
N PHE A 204 18.36 -7.68 -5.78
CA PHE A 204 18.06 -6.71 -4.73
C PHE A 204 19.33 -6.26 -4.02
N PHE A 205 20.12 -7.22 -3.53
CA PHE A 205 21.35 -6.93 -2.80
C PHE A 205 22.37 -6.20 -3.70
N LYS A 206 22.48 -6.59 -4.97
CA LYS A 206 23.32 -5.90 -5.96
C LYS A 206 22.86 -4.45 -6.19
N ARG A 207 21.56 -4.22 -6.37
CA ARG A 207 20.97 -2.89 -6.62
C ARG A 207 21.22 -1.92 -5.47
N PHE A 208 21.04 -2.38 -4.23
CA PHE A 208 21.25 -1.57 -3.03
C PHE A 208 22.70 -1.62 -2.52
N LYS A 209 23.61 -2.30 -3.23
CA LYS A 209 25.03 -2.48 -2.84
C LYS A 209 25.18 -3.02 -1.41
N ILE A 210 24.30 -3.95 -1.04
CA ILE A 210 24.33 -4.62 0.26
C ILE A 210 25.40 -5.71 0.22
N ASN A 211 26.29 -5.71 1.21
CA ASN A 211 27.22 -6.82 1.41
C ASN A 211 26.43 -8.07 1.82
N THR A 212 26.66 -9.19 1.15
CA THR A 212 25.93 -10.45 1.34
C THR A 212 26.64 -11.48 2.20
N ASP A 213 27.78 -11.15 2.81
CA ASP A 213 28.59 -12.09 3.60
C ASP A 213 27.78 -12.65 4.78
N PHE A 214 26.89 -11.84 5.37
CA PHE A 214 26.01 -12.27 6.44
C PHE A 214 25.08 -13.43 6.03
N LEU A 215 24.75 -13.59 4.74
CA LEU A 215 23.91 -14.70 4.24
C LEU A 215 24.58 -16.07 4.41
N THR A 216 25.91 -16.11 4.61
CA THR A 216 26.66 -17.35 4.90
C THR A 216 26.56 -17.77 6.37
N THR A 217 26.09 -16.88 7.24
CA THR A 217 25.93 -17.11 8.67
C THR A 217 24.47 -17.41 9.01
N ASP A 218 24.24 -18.14 10.12
CA ASP A 218 22.88 -18.46 10.55
C ASP A 218 22.08 -17.18 10.89
N PRO A 219 20.80 -17.06 10.45
CA PRO A 219 20.00 -15.85 10.68
C PRO A 219 19.79 -15.46 12.13
N SER A 220 19.99 -16.38 13.08
CA SER A 220 19.96 -16.05 14.52
C SER A 220 21.06 -15.08 14.95
N LYS A 221 22.17 -14.99 14.19
CA LYS A 221 23.34 -14.17 14.51
C LYS A 221 23.38 -12.84 13.75
N TRP A 222 22.47 -12.63 12.79
CA TRP A 222 22.50 -11.45 11.92
C TRP A 222 22.36 -10.13 12.67
N ASN A 223 21.63 -10.12 13.79
CA ASN A 223 21.47 -8.90 14.59
C ASN A 223 22.78 -8.42 15.24
N ASP A 224 23.80 -9.27 15.33
CA ASP A 224 25.13 -8.91 15.82
C ASP A 224 26.07 -8.46 14.69
N ASP A 225 25.74 -8.78 13.43
CA ASP A 225 26.54 -8.46 12.25
C ASP A 225 26.42 -6.98 11.85
N GLU A 226 27.55 -6.29 11.78
CA GLU A 226 27.59 -4.86 11.46
C GLU A 226 27.16 -4.54 10.01
N HIS A 227 27.41 -5.44 9.06
CA HIS A 227 26.95 -5.27 7.68
C HIS A 227 25.44 -5.44 7.58
N PHE A 228 24.86 -6.41 8.30
CA PHE A 228 23.42 -6.60 8.38
C PHE A 228 22.72 -5.41 9.04
N LYS A 229 23.26 -4.86 10.14
CA LYS A 229 22.71 -3.64 10.78
C LYS A 229 22.69 -2.45 9.82
N LYS A 230 23.81 -2.20 9.12
CA LYS A 230 23.91 -1.14 8.11
C LYS A 230 22.90 -1.34 6.98
N SER A 231 22.78 -2.57 6.50
CA SER A 231 21.85 -2.92 5.42
C SER A 231 20.39 -2.78 5.86
N THR A 232 20.07 -3.18 7.10
CA THR A 232 18.75 -2.96 7.70
C THR A 232 18.40 -1.48 7.72
N ALA A 233 19.34 -0.61 8.11
CA ALA A 233 19.12 0.84 8.10
C ALA A 233 18.84 1.39 6.69
N ILE A 234 19.51 0.87 5.65
CA ILE A 234 19.21 1.21 4.25
C ILE A 234 17.77 0.82 3.92
N VAL A 235 17.40 -0.43 4.18
CA VAL A 235 16.09 -0.98 3.80
C VAL A 235 14.95 -0.30 4.55
N THR A 236 15.12 0.03 5.82
CA THR A 236 14.10 0.75 6.60
C THR A 236 13.85 2.17 6.10
N ASN A 237 14.83 2.77 5.41
CA ASN A 237 14.71 4.11 4.84
C ASN A 237 14.25 4.10 3.37
N ILE A 238 13.92 2.92 2.81
CA ILE A 238 13.32 2.84 1.48
C ILE A 238 11.89 3.39 1.55
N ASN A 239 11.63 4.43 0.76
CA ASN A 239 10.28 4.94 0.56
C ASN A 239 9.48 3.95 -0.29
N VAL A 240 8.56 3.23 0.35
CA VAL A 240 7.62 2.32 -0.34
C VAL A 240 6.47 3.08 -0.99
N VAL A 241 5.92 2.48 -2.05
CA VAL A 241 4.98 3.12 -2.98
C VAL A 241 3.62 3.40 -2.32
N ASN A 242 3.54 4.52 -1.61
CA ASN A 242 2.40 5.43 -1.58
C ASN A 242 2.75 6.75 -2.30
N ASP A 243 4.03 6.97 -2.61
CA ASP A 243 4.53 8.23 -3.11
C ASP A 243 4.20 8.50 -4.59
N ILE A 244 3.98 7.51 -5.48
CA ILE A 244 3.64 7.83 -6.90
C ILE A 244 2.20 8.33 -7.04
N ALA A 245 1.24 7.67 -6.39
CA ALA A 245 -0.15 8.12 -6.40
C ALA A 245 -0.28 9.45 -5.65
N GLU A 246 0.41 9.62 -4.53
CA GLU A 246 0.46 10.89 -3.82
C GLU A 246 1.25 11.98 -4.54
N ARG A 247 2.33 11.65 -5.27
CA ARG A 247 3.02 12.57 -6.18
C ARG A 247 2.10 12.96 -7.32
N GLY A 248 1.31 12.04 -7.87
CA GLY A 248 0.31 12.34 -8.88
C GLY A 248 -0.77 13.28 -8.36
N VAL A 249 -1.27 13.03 -7.15
CA VAL A 249 -2.24 13.90 -6.47
C VAL A 249 -1.61 15.25 -6.13
N LYS A 250 -0.40 15.29 -5.59
CA LYS A 250 0.34 16.53 -5.29
C LYS A 250 0.63 17.31 -6.57
N LEU A 251 1.01 16.63 -7.65
CA LEU A 251 1.26 17.23 -8.95
C LEU A 251 -0.01 17.91 -9.47
N ILE A 252 -1.17 17.25 -9.41
CA ILE A 252 -2.42 17.88 -9.88
C ILE A 252 -2.92 18.96 -8.92
N GLU A 253 -2.77 18.78 -7.60
CA GLU A 253 -3.08 19.79 -6.59
C GLU A 253 -2.24 21.06 -6.86
N GLU A 254 -0.92 20.93 -7.03
CA GLU A 254 -0.03 22.04 -7.36
C GLU A 254 -0.31 22.64 -8.74
N TYR A 255 -0.54 21.81 -9.75
CA TYR A 255 -0.86 22.27 -11.11
C TYR A 255 -2.14 23.11 -11.13
N ASN A 256 -3.19 22.67 -10.42
CA ASN A 256 -4.45 23.39 -10.30
C ASN A 256 -4.30 24.76 -9.63
N THR A 257 -3.33 24.95 -8.73
CA THR A 257 -3.07 26.27 -8.10
C THR A 257 -2.25 27.22 -8.98
N LYS A 258 -1.57 26.73 -10.01
CA LYS A 258 -0.63 27.53 -10.80
C LYS A 258 -1.23 28.16 -12.07
N ILE A 259 -2.34 27.63 -12.58
CA ILE A 259 -2.90 28.06 -13.87
C ILE A 259 -4.01 29.10 -13.70
N THR A 260 -5.02 28.79 -12.89
CA THR A 260 -6.17 29.67 -12.71
C THR A 260 -6.83 29.42 -11.36
N ASN A 261 -7.35 30.48 -10.75
CA ASN A 261 -8.15 30.39 -9.52
C ASN A 261 -9.66 30.26 -9.84
N ASP A 262 -10.07 30.35 -11.11
CA ASP A 262 -11.45 30.18 -11.54
C ASP A 262 -11.82 28.69 -11.59
N GLU A 263 -12.84 28.29 -10.83
CA GLU A 263 -13.26 26.89 -10.73
C GLU A 263 -13.83 26.32 -12.04
N THR A 264 -14.49 27.16 -12.84
CA THR A 264 -15.05 26.75 -14.13
C THR A 264 -13.93 26.40 -15.12
N GLN A 265 -12.89 27.24 -15.16
CA GLN A 265 -11.70 26.99 -15.97
C GLN A 265 -10.92 25.76 -15.50
N LYS A 266 -10.84 25.51 -14.19
CA LYS A 266 -10.21 24.28 -13.66
C LYS A 266 -10.92 23.02 -14.13
N GLN A 267 -12.26 22.99 -14.07
CA GLN A 267 -13.05 21.85 -14.55
C GLN A 267 -12.88 21.64 -16.05
N TYR A 268 -12.91 22.72 -16.83
CA TYR A 268 -12.69 22.66 -18.28
C TYR A 268 -11.28 22.14 -18.63
N LEU A 269 -10.24 22.61 -17.93
CA LEU A 269 -8.86 22.18 -18.13
C LEU A 269 -8.68 20.68 -17.90
N LEU A 270 -9.32 20.12 -16.87
CA LEU A 270 -9.27 18.68 -16.60
C LEU A 270 -9.91 17.86 -17.74
N GLN A 271 -11.02 18.35 -18.30
CA GLN A 271 -11.66 17.73 -19.47
C GLN A 271 -10.73 17.77 -20.69
N VAL A 272 -10.11 18.92 -20.97
CA VAL A 272 -9.14 19.06 -22.07
C VAL A 272 -7.94 18.13 -21.88
N VAL A 273 -7.40 18.00 -20.68
CA VAL A 273 -6.28 17.08 -20.38
C VAL A 273 -6.70 15.62 -20.56
N CYS A 274 -7.90 15.24 -20.11
CA CYS A 274 -8.44 13.90 -20.33
C CYS A 274 -8.62 13.60 -21.82
N ASP A 275 -9.23 14.50 -22.57
CA ASP A 275 -9.44 14.36 -24.02
C ASP A 275 -8.11 14.28 -24.75
N TYR A 276 -7.13 15.08 -24.34
CA TYR A 276 -5.78 15.03 -24.89
C TYR A 276 -5.10 13.68 -24.62
N ARG A 277 -5.21 13.13 -23.40
CA ARG A 277 -4.66 11.80 -23.08
C ARG A 277 -5.37 10.66 -23.82
N ASN A 278 -6.68 10.78 -24.05
CA ASN A 278 -7.42 9.83 -24.88
C ASN A 278 -6.98 9.92 -26.35
N LYS A 279 -6.71 11.13 -26.84
CA LYS A 279 -6.27 11.37 -28.22
C LYS A 279 -4.80 10.96 -28.45
N TYR A 280 -3.95 11.14 -27.43
CA TYR A 280 -2.51 10.85 -27.41
C TYR A 280 -2.18 9.94 -26.21
N PRO A 281 -2.38 8.61 -26.34
CA PRO A 281 -2.26 7.67 -25.23
C PRO A 281 -0.80 7.44 -24.76
N ASP A 282 0.18 7.79 -25.59
CA ASP A 282 1.59 7.71 -25.22
C ASP A 282 2.38 8.94 -25.70
N SER A 283 3.58 9.10 -25.16
CA SER A 283 4.48 10.22 -25.50
C SER A 283 5.39 9.90 -26.69
N LYS A 284 5.07 8.91 -27.53
CA LYS A 284 5.90 8.56 -28.67
C LYS A 284 5.73 9.59 -29.77
N LYS A 285 6.84 9.94 -30.42
CA LYS A 285 6.87 10.86 -31.57
C LYS A 285 5.90 10.43 -32.68
N SER A 286 5.78 9.13 -32.93
CA SER A 286 4.84 8.55 -33.90
C SER A 286 3.37 8.86 -33.59
N THR A 287 2.99 8.78 -32.32
CA THR A 287 1.61 8.98 -31.85
C THR A 287 1.20 10.45 -31.88
N ILE A 288 2.15 11.35 -31.57
CA ILE A 288 1.95 12.81 -31.63
C ILE A 288 1.81 13.26 -33.09
N LEU A 289 2.60 12.69 -34.01
CA LEU A 289 2.60 13.05 -35.43
C LEU A 289 1.45 12.44 -36.22
N GLN A 290 0.86 11.31 -35.79
CA GLN A 290 -0.19 10.58 -36.52
C GLN A 290 -1.52 11.34 -36.68
N LYS A 291 -1.77 12.41 -35.92
CA LYS A 291 -3.04 13.16 -35.93
C LYS A 291 -2.85 14.67 -36.09
N MET A 292 -1.71 15.11 -36.62
CA MET A 292 -1.45 16.52 -36.94
C MET A 292 -2.00 16.98 -38.31
N PHE A 293 -2.80 16.13 -38.97
CA PHE A 293 -3.57 16.46 -40.16
C PHE A 293 -5.04 16.07 -39.96
#